data_AF-A0A838EM38-F1
#
_entry.id   AF-A0A838EM38-F1
#
_cell.length_a   1.000
_cell.length_b   1.000
_cell.length_c   1.000
_cell.angle_alpha   90.00
_cell.angle_beta   90.00
_cell.angle_gamma   90.00
#
_symmetry.space_group_name_H-M   'P 1'
#
loop_
_entity.id
_entity.type
_entity.pdbx_description
1 polymer ?
#
loop_
_entity_poly.entity_id
_entity_poly.type
_entity_poly.pdbx_seq_one_letter_code
_entity_poly.pdbx_strand_id
1 'polypeptide(L)'
;MIFTLGEEFGWRGYLLMRLAPLGGVRAALITGVIWGLWHAPLIVLAGYNYPGHPWLGILMIVVFTTSLSFIFAWLRFRSGSVWPSTLAHAAVNGQAGFATILLSHADSLIAAPIGIIGVLPMLAFGIWLAATGRLKPGPGQLRRPVDGSERGPTASVIDQSGATNQ
;
A
#
# COMPACT_ATOMS: atom_id res chain seq x y z
N MET A 1 -7.62 1.12 12.73
CA MET A 1 -7.91 0.51 11.42
C MET A 1 -8.68 1.42 10.47
N ILE A 2 -9.62 2.27 10.93
CA ILE A 2 -10.38 3.16 10.04
C ILE A 2 -9.46 4.11 9.25
N PHE A 3 -8.53 4.80 9.93
CA PHE A 3 -7.57 5.70 9.28
C PHE A 3 -6.66 4.97 8.28
N THR A 4 -6.06 3.87 8.72
CA THR A 4 -5.18 3.07 7.84
C THR A 4 -5.94 2.49 6.65
N LEU A 5 -7.22 2.13 6.81
CA LEU A 5 -8.06 1.67 5.69
C LEU A 5 -8.26 2.78 4.66
N GLY A 6 -8.54 4.01 5.09
CA GLY A 6 -8.68 5.17 4.20
C GLY A 6 -7.41 5.41 3.39
N GLU A 7 -6.25 5.40 4.05
CA GLU A 7 -4.95 5.51 3.38
C GLU A 7 -4.71 4.35 2.39
N GLU A 8 -4.87 3.11 2.84
CA GLU A 8 -4.63 1.93 1.99
C GLU A 8 -5.54 1.89 0.77
N PHE A 9 -6.77 2.40 0.88
CA PHE A 9 -7.67 2.48 -0.25
C PHE A 9 -7.10 3.39 -1.33
N GLY A 10 -6.53 4.54 -0.96
CA GLY A 10 -5.82 5.42 -1.88
C GLY A 10 -4.53 4.79 -2.42
N TRP A 11 -3.67 4.28 -1.54
CA TRP A 11 -2.35 3.80 -1.94
C TRP A 11 -2.37 2.45 -2.66
N ARG A 12 -2.97 1.43 -2.05
CA ARG A 12 -2.97 0.03 -2.53
C ARG A 12 -4.24 -0.33 -3.30
N GLY A 13 -5.34 0.39 -3.05
CA GLY A 13 -6.59 0.24 -3.81
C GLY A 13 -6.55 0.96 -5.16
N TYR A 14 -6.06 2.21 -5.18
CA TYR A 14 -6.06 3.06 -6.38
C TYR A 14 -4.67 3.24 -7.01
N LEU A 15 -3.74 3.94 -6.34
CA LEU A 15 -2.49 4.41 -6.94
C LEU A 15 -1.60 3.26 -7.43
N LEU A 16 -1.32 2.28 -6.55
CA LEU A 16 -0.50 1.12 -6.87
C LEU A 16 -1.08 0.34 -8.07
N MET A 17 -2.39 0.15 -8.10
CA MET A 17 -3.06 -0.59 -9.17
C MET A 17 -3.03 0.19 -10.49
N ARG A 18 -3.12 1.53 -10.43
CA ARG A 18 -2.98 2.40 -11.61
C ARG A 18 -1.57 2.38 -12.19
N LEU A 19 -0.56 2.21 -11.33
CA LEU A 19 0.86 2.11 -11.71
C LEU A 19 1.31 0.69 -12.03
N ALA A 20 0.52 -0.34 -11.69
CA ALA A 20 0.86 -1.75 -11.92
C ALA A 20 1.27 -2.08 -13.38
N PRO A 21 0.71 -1.45 -14.44
CA PRO A 21 1.18 -1.65 -15.81
C PRO A 21 2.63 -1.24 -16.06
N LEU A 22 3.23 -0.40 -15.21
CA LEU A 22 4.66 -0.04 -15.28
C LEU A 22 5.58 -1.15 -14.70
N GLY A 23 4.99 -2.22 -14.16
CA GLY A 23 5.67 -3.26 -13.40
C GLY A 23 5.59 -3.00 -11.90
N GLY A 24 5.37 -4.06 -11.10
CA GLY A 24 5.05 -3.89 -9.69
C GLY A 24 6.18 -3.33 -8.82
N VAL A 25 7.46 -3.49 -9.23
CA VAL A 25 8.59 -2.83 -8.56
C VAL A 25 8.49 -1.31 -8.73
N ARG A 26 8.28 -0.81 -9.96
CA ARG A 26 8.13 0.62 -10.24
C ARG A 26 6.88 1.18 -9.57
N ALA A 27 5.78 0.42 -9.61
CA ALA A 27 4.53 0.80 -8.96
C ALA A 27 4.70 0.97 -7.44
N ALA A 28 5.35 0.02 -6.77
CA ALA A 28 5.65 0.08 -5.34
C ALA A 28 6.59 1.25 -5.01
N LEU A 29 7.68 1.42 -5.76
CA LEU A 29 8.62 2.53 -5.56
C LEU A 29 7.95 3.90 -5.64
N ILE A 30 7.22 4.16 -6.73
CA ILE A 30 6.55 5.45 -6.95
C ILE A 30 5.48 5.69 -5.86
N THR A 31 4.69 4.67 -5.53
CA THR A 31 3.65 4.76 -4.50
C THR A 31 4.27 5.06 -3.13
N GLY A 32 5.37 4.39 -2.78
CA GLY A 32 6.09 4.58 -1.52
C GLY A 32 6.69 5.98 -1.38
N VAL A 33 7.29 6.50 -2.45
CA VAL A 33 7.85 7.87 -2.46
C VAL A 33 6.76 8.91 -2.32
N ILE A 34 5.67 8.80 -3.09
CA ILE A 34 4.54 9.74 -3.01
C ILE A 34 3.92 9.69 -1.59
N TRP A 35 3.75 8.50 -1.03
CA TRP A 35 3.25 8.36 0.34
C TRP A 35 4.18 8.98 1.38
N GLY A 36 5.50 8.86 1.21
CA GLY A 36 6.48 9.52 2.09
C GLY A 36 6.39 11.05 2.00
N LEU A 37 6.37 11.58 0.77
CA LEU A 37 6.27 13.02 0.53
C LEU A 37 4.95 13.63 1.02
N TRP A 38 3.86 12.84 1.06
CA TRP A 38 2.60 13.27 1.65
C TRP A 38 2.73 13.67 3.14
N HIS A 39 3.73 13.14 3.85
CA HIS A 39 4.01 13.50 5.24
C HIS A 39 4.85 14.78 5.39
N ALA A 40 5.48 15.27 4.31
CA ALA A 40 6.44 16.37 4.39
C ALA A 40 5.89 17.66 5.06
N PRO A 41 4.65 18.12 4.78
CA PRO A 41 4.11 19.30 5.43
C PRO A 41 4.04 19.16 6.96
N LEU A 42 3.61 17.99 7.46
CA LEU A 42 3.51 17.74 8.90
C LEU A 42 4.90 17.62 9.55
N ILE A 43 5.89 17.05 8.85
CA ILE A 43 7.26 16.97 9.35
C ILE A 43 7.87 18.36 9.49
N VAL A 44 7.74 19.20 8.45
CA VAL A 44 8.36 20.54 8.44
C VAL A 44 7.66 21.49 9.41
N LEU A 45 6.33 21.46 9.48
CA LEU A 45 5.56 22.44 10.25
C LEU A 45 5.34 22.02 11.72
N ALA A 46 5.23 20.72 11.99
CA ALA A 46 4.87 20.20 13.30
C ALA A 46 5.92 19.24 13.90
N GLY A 47 7.04 19.01 13.22
CA GLY A 47 8.06 18.06 13.67
C GLY A 47 7.54 16.62 13.75
N TYR A 48 6.50 16.29 12.98
CA TYR A 48 5.86 14.97 13.01
C TYR A 48 6.90 13.85 12.82
N ASN A 49 6.95 12.89 13.75
CA ASN A 49 7.93 11.79 13.82
C ASN A 49 9.42 12.18 13.96
N TYR A 50 9.83 13.37 13.52
CA TYR A 50 11.22 13.83 13.46
C TYR A 50 11.37 15.26 14.00
N PRO A 51 11.13 15.47 15.31
CA PRO A 51 11.25 16.80 15.91
C PRO A 51 12.68 17.34 15.73
N GLY A 52 12.80 18.60 15.30
CA GLY A 52 14.09 19.26 15.06
C GLY A 52 14.81 18.86 13.76
N HIS A 53 14.25 17.94 12.96
CA HIS A 53 14.91 17.39 11.77
C HIS A 53 14.02 17.49 10.51
N PRO A 54 13.70 18.70 10.01
CA PRO A 54 12.74 18.88 8.92
C PRO A 54 13.17 18.18 7.62
N TRP A 55 14.43 18.36 7.20
CA TRP A 55 14.91 17.81 5.93
C TRP A 55 15.30 16.33 6.04
N LEU A 56 16.04 15.98 7.10
CA LEU A 56 16.45 14.59 7.34
C LEU A 56 15.23 13.71 7.65
N GLY A 57 14.22 14.25 8.36
CA GLY A 57 12.96 13.56 8.62
C GLY A 57 12.19 13.25 7.33
N ILE A 58 12.18 14.15 6.34
CA ILE A 58 11.58 13.86 5.02
C ILE A 58 12.31 12.71 4.34
N LEU A 59 13.65 12.71 4.34
CA LEU A 59 14.42 11.61 3.77
C LEU A 59 14.09 10.28 4.46
N MET A 60 14.11 10.28 5.79
CA MET A 60 13.86 9.09 6.60
C MET A 60 12.44 8.54 6.39
N ILE A 61 11.41 9.41 6.39
CA ILE A 61 10.04 8.95 6.15
C ILE A 61 9.87 8.38 4.74
N VAL A 62 10.52 8.96 3.73
CA VAL A 62 10.44 8.46 2.35
C VAL A 62 11.08 7.09 2.22
N VAL A 63 12.24 6.87 2.86
CA VAL A 63 12.87 5.54 2.88
C VAL A 63 11.99 4.53 3.62
N PHE A 64 11.42 4.92 4.75
CA PHE A 64 10.51 4.08 5.54
C PHE A 64 9.24 3.69 4.74
N THR A 65 8.52 4.66 4.19
CA THR A 65 7.28 4.41 3.42
C THR A 65 7.56 3.64 2.15
N THR A 66 8.71 3.86 1.50
CA THR A 66 9.13 3.09 0.33
C THR A 66 9.40 1.63 0.69
N SER A 67 10.08 1.38 1.81
CA SER A 67 10.34 0.03 2.33
C SER A 67 9.03 -0.71 2.60
N LEU A 68 8.09 -0.07 3.30
CA LEU A 68 6.76 -0.63 3.54
C LEU A 68 5.95 -0.79 2.24
N SER A 69 6.08 0.12 1.29
CA SER A 69 5.35 0.03 0.03
C SER A 69 5.70 -1.23 -0.75
N PHE A 70 6.95 -1.68 -0.73
CA PHE A 70 7.32 -2.98 -1.30
C PHE A 70 6.58 -4.15 -0.63
N ILE A 71 6.55 -4.16 0.71
CA ILE A 71 5.89 -5.22 1.49
C ILE A 71 4.37 -5.21 1.23
N PHE A 72 3.75 -4.04 1.26
CA PHE A 72 2.31 -3.90 1.05
C PHE A 72 1.90 -4.13 -0.40
N ALA A 73 2.74 -3.74 -1.37
CA ALA A 73 2.52 -4.11 -2.76
C ALA A 73 2.56 -5.63 -2.94
N TRP A 74 3.49 -6.32 -2.29
CA TRP A 74 3.52 -7.79 -2.29
C TRP A 74 2.24 -8.38 -1.69
N LEU A 75 1.80 -7.91 -0.52
CA LEU A 75 0.54 -8.36 0.09
C LEU A 75 -0.66 -8.11 -0.83
N ARG A 76 -0.72 -6.94 -1.47
CA ARG A 76 -1.80 -6.55 -2.40
C ARG A 76 -1.82 -7.40 -3.67
N PHE A 77 -0.66 -7.68 -4.26
CA PHE A 77 -0.56 -8.51 -5.45
C PHE A 77 -0.84 -9.98 -5.15
N ARG A 78 -0.39 -10.48 -3.99
CA ARG A 78 -0.59 -11.89 -3.61
C ARG A 78 -2.02 -12.20 -3.20
N SER A 79 -2.66 -11.30 -2.45
CA SER A 79 -4.01 -11.52 -1.91
C SER A 79 -5.12 -11.07 -2.84
N GLY A 80 -4.84 -10.19 -3.80
CA GLY A 80 -5.89 -9.55 -4.60
C GLY A 80 -6.77 -8.57 -3.80
N SER A 81 -6.50 -8.35 -2.51
CA SER A 81 -7.32 -7.54 -1.60
C SER A 81 -6.51 -6.43 -0.93
N VAL A 82 -7.19 -5.35 -0.53
CA VAL A 82 -6.57 -4.25 0.23
C VAL A 82 -6.42 -4.61 1.72
N TRP A 83 -7.28 -5.49 2.24
CA TRP A 83 -7.35 -5.82 3.67
C TRP A 83 -6.03 -6.29 4.30
N PRO A 84 -5.23 -7.16 3.67
CA PRO A 84 -3.96 -7.58 4.26
C PRO A 84 -2.96 -6.43 4.41
N SER A 85 -2.94 -5.49 3.45
CA SER A 85 -2.10 -4.30 3.54
C SER A 85 -2.61 -3.38 4.66
N THR A 86 -3.93 -3.23 4.80
CA THR A 86 -4.54 -2.42 5.86
C THR A 86 -4.24 -2.95 7.25
N LEU A 87 -4.32 -4.26 7.43
CA LEU A 87 -4.00 -4.90 8.71
C LEU A 87 -2.52 -4.73 9.05
N ALA A 88 -1.63 -4.93 8.08
CA ALA A 88 -0.20 -4.76 8.28
C ALA A 88 0.16 -3.29 8.59
N HIS A 89 -0.44 -2.32 7.90
CA HIS A 89 -0.28 -0.89 8.21
C HIS A 89 -0.80 -0.56 9.61
N ALA A 90 -1.98 -1.06 10.00
CA ALA A 90 -2.51 -0.88 11.35
C ALA A 90 -1.59 -1.46 12.43
N ALA A 91 -0.95 -2.60 12.18
CA ALA A 91 0.01 -3.21 13.09
C ALA A 91 1.26 -2.34 13.27
N VAL A 92 1.82 -1.80 12.17
CA VAL A 92 2.97 -0.89 12.22
C VAL A 92 2.64 0.39 13.01
N ASN A 93 1.48 0.99 12.77
CA ASN A 93 1.06 2.19 13.51
C ASN A 93 0.76 1.89 14.98
N GLY A 94 0.19 0.71 15.27
CA GLY A 94 -0.05 0.24 16.64
C GLY A 94 1.26 0.07 17.42
N GLN A 95 2.28 -0.51 16.79
CA GLN A 95 3.62 -0.61 17.37
C GLN A 95 4.24 0.77 17.62
N ALA A 96 4.12 1.70 16.67
CA ALA A 96 4.62 3.06 16.84
C ALA A 96 3.95 3.75 18.05
N GLY A 97 2.63 3.61 18.22
CA GLY A 97 1.92 4.13 19.39
C GLY A 97 2.41 3.54 20.70
N PHE A 98 2.69 2.23 20.74
CA PHE A 98 3.22 1.55 21.93
C PHE A 98 4.68 1.98 22.23
N ALA A 99 5.51 2.11 21.20
CA ALA A 99 6.88 2.58 21.32
C ALA A 99 6.96 4.03 21.85
N THR A 100 6.06 4.91 21.40
CA THR A 100 5.99 6.29 21.92
C THR A 100 5.69 6.35 23.42
N ILE A 101 4.91 5.40 23.95
CA ILE A 101 4.57 5.36 25.38
C ILE A 101 5.75 4.82 26.22
N LEU A 102 6.44 3.77 25.74
CA LEU A 102 7.47 3.08 26.52
C LEU A 102 8.90 3.53 26.25
N LEU A 103 9.16 4.14 25.09
CA LEU A 103 10.49 4.52 24.60
C LEU A 103 10.53 6.01 24.22
N SER A 104 9.76 6.85 24.90
CA SER A 104 9.58 8.28 24.61
C SER A 104 10.87 9.12 24.58
N HIS A 105 11.98 8.58 25.08
CA HIS A 105 13.29 9.23 25.16
C HIS A 105 14.27 8.72 24.09
N ALA A 106 13.87 7.75 23.27
CA ALA A 106 14.72 7.21 22.22
C ALA A 106 14.75 8.15 21.01
N ASP A 107 15.94 8.32 20.41
CA ASP A 107 16.12 9.12 19.20
C ASP A 107 15.29 8.52 18.05
N SER A 108 14.41 9.33 17.46
CA SER A 108 13.49 8.87 16.40
C SER A 108 14.21 8.54 15.09
N LEU A 109 15.44 8.99 14.89
CA LEU A 109 16.29 8.58 13.77
C LEU A 109 16.83 7.16 13.95
N ILE A 110 16.92 6.67 15.19
CA ILE A 110 17.51 5.37 15.51
C ILE A 110 16.41 4.34 15.82
N ALA A 111 15.43 4.73 16.64
CA ALA A 111 14.44 3.84 17.21
C ALA A 111 13.46 3.25 16.19
N ALA A 112 13.10 1.99 16.37
CA ALA A 112 12.04 1.36 15.59
C ALA A 112 10.65 1.97 15.92
N PRO A 113 9.69 1.97 14.98
CA PRO A 113 9.78 1.38 13.64
C PRO A 113 10.32 2.34 12.56
N ILE A 114 10.34 3.65 12.80
CA ILE A 114 10.62 4.68 11.79
C ILE A 114 12.11 5.03 11.62
N GLY A 115 12.93 4.76 12.63
CA GLY A 115 14.37 4.96 12.60
C GLY A 115 15.12 3.81 11.93
N ILE A 116 16.44 3.97 11.80
CA ILE A 116 17.33 3.06 11.04
C ILE A 116 17.19 1.60 11.48
N ILE A 117 17.01 1.32 12.79
CA ILE A 117 16.85 -0.05 13.30
C ILE A 117 15.61 -0.74 12.71
N GLY A 118 14.51 0.00 12.53
CA GLY A 118 13.29 -0.52 11.91
C GLY A 118 13.35 -0.51 10.37
N VAL A 119 13.89 0.56 9.81
CA VAL A 119 13.94 0.78 8.35
C VAL A 119 14.85 -0.23 7.65
N LEU A 120 16.05 -0.51 8.16
CA LEU A 120 17.02 -1.39 7.51
C LEU A 120 16.47 -2.80 7.22
N PRO A 121 15.90 -3.54 8.20
CA PRO A 121 15.35 -4.87 7.91
C PRO A 121 14.14 -4.82 6.98
N MET A 122 13.27 -3.80 7.09
CA MET A 122 12.14 -3.63 6.17
C MET A 122 12.60 -3.35 4.74
N LEU A 123 13.61 -2.49 4.58
CA LEU A 123 14.21 -2.17 3.28
C LEU A 123 14.87 -3.40 2.68
N ALA A 124 15.67 -4.13 3.46
CA ALA A 124 16.31 -5.37 3.02
C ALA A 124 15.27 -6.39 2.55
N PHE A 125 14.18 -6.56 3.30
CA PHE A 125 13.09 -7.46 2.91
C PHE A 125 12.35 -6.97 1.65
N GLY A 126 12.09 -5.67 1.53
CA GLY A 126 11.51 -5.06 0.33
C GLY A 126 12.37 -5.26 -0.92
N ILE A 127 13.68 -5.06 -0.79
CA ILE A 127 14.66 -5.32 -1.86
C ILE A 127 14.66 -6.79 -2.23
N TRP A 128 14.64 -7.70 -1.25
CA TRP A 128 14.55 -9.14 -1.51
C TRP A 128 13.28 -9.52 -2.27
N LEU A 129 12.12 -8.95 -1.92
CA LEU A 129 10.86 -9.15 -2.65
C LEU A 129 10.97 -8.68 -4.12
N ALA A 130 11.60 -7.54 -4.34
CA ALA A 130 11.83 -7.00 -5.67
C ALA A 130 12.79 -7.88 -6.49
N ALA A 131 13.95 -8.25 -5.90
CA ALA A 131 14.98 -9.06 -6.53
C ALA A 131 14.50 -10.47 -6.89
N THR A 132 13.63 -11.05 -6.06
CA THR A 132 13.05 -12.39 -6.31
C THR A 132 11.81 -12.37 -7.22
N GLY A 133 11.44 -11.19 -7.77
CA GLY A 133 10.30 -11.07 -8.69
C GLY A 133 8.94 -11.34 -8.05
N ARG A 134 8.82 -11.22 -6.72
CA ARG A 134 7.57 -11.48 -5.97
C ARG A 134 6.55 -10.36 -6.12
N LEU A 135 6.94 -9.23 -6.71
CA LEU A 135 6.08 -8.06 -6.94
C LEU A 135 5.38 -8.06 -8.29
N LYS A 136 5.20 -9.22 -8.93
CA LYS A 136 4.48 -9.30 -10.22
C LYS A 136 2.97 -9.14 -9.98
N PRO A 137 2.29 -8.16 -10.61
CA PRO A 137 0.84 -8.06 -10.54
C PRO A 137 0.16 -9.29 -11.17
N GLY A 138 -0.92 -9.75 -10.57
CA GLY A 138 -1.74 -10.83 -11.14
C GLY A 138 -2.52 -10.38 -12.39
N PRO A 139 -2.97 -11.32 -13.25
CA PRO A 139 -3.65 -10.99 -14.51
C PRO A 139 -4.88 -10.09 -14.35
N GLY A 140 -5.70 -10.33 -13.32
CA GLY A 140 -6.89 -9.51 -13.01
C GLY A 140 -6.58 -8.11 -12.47
N GLN A 141 -5.32 -7.84 -12.11
CA GLN A 141 -4.89 -6.58 -11.49
C GLN A 141 -4.33 -5.58 -12.51
N LEU A 142 -4.07 -6.04 -13.74
CA LEU A 142 -3.65 -5.21 -14.87
C LEU A 142 -4.84 -4.70 -15.69
N ARG A 143 -6.06 -5.17 -15.40
CA ARG A 143 -7.27 -4.82 -16.14
C ARG A 143 -7.62 -3.34 -15.88
N ARG A 144 -7.72 -2.55 -16.94
CA ARG A 144 -8.22 -1.17 -16.83
C ARG A 144 -9.71 -1.20 -16.47
N PRO A 145 -10.19 -0.36 -15.56
CA PRO A 145 -11.62 -0.27 -15.23
C PRO A 145 -12.54 0.21 -16.38
N VAL A 146 -12.02 0.42 -17.59
CA VAL A 146 -12.75 1.02 -18.72
C VAL A 146 -12.50 0.21 -20.00
N ASP A 147 -12.77 -1.09 -19.96
CA ASP A 147 -13.18 -1.85 -21.15
C ASP A 147 -14.65 -2.22 -20.95
N GLY A 148 -15.53 -1.27 -21.28
CA GLY A 148 -16.97 -1.36 -21.12
C GLY A 148 -17.67 -2.17 -22.21
N SER A 149 -17.12 -3.32 -22.63
CA SER A 149 -17.70 -4.13 -23.71
C SER A 149 -18.24 -5.49 -23.30
N GLU A 150 -18.30 -5.84 -22.01
CA GLU A 150 -18.82 -7.14 -21.56
C GLU A 150 -19.95 -7.01 -20.53
N ARG A 151 -20.97 -6.20 -20.83
CA ARG A 151 -22.34 -6.56 -20.44
C ARG A 151 -23.05 -7.13 -21.66
N GLY A 152 -22.76 -8.40 -21.96
CA GLY A 152 -23.58 -9.17 -22.90
C GLY A 152 -25.02 -9.29 -22.37
N PRO A 153 -26.05 -9.27 -23.21
CA PRO A 153 -27.44 -9.30 -22.76
C PRO A 153 -27.73 -10.65 -22.10
N THR A 154 -28.23 -10.65 -20.86
CA THR A 154 -28.99 -11.78 -20.32
C THR A 154 -30.32 -11.87 -21.07
N ALA A 155 -30.29 -12.49 -22.25
CA ALA A 155 -31.48 -12.94 -22.96
C ALA A 155 -31.72 -14.41 -22.58
N SER A 156 -32.33 -14.65 -21.42
CA SER A 156 -33.11 -15.88 -21.23
C SER A 156 -34.54 -15.54 -21.62
N VAL A 157 -34.80 -15.61 -22.93
CA VAL A 157 -36.15 -15.61 -23.50
C VAL A 157 -36.90 -16.77 -22.86
N ILE A 158 -37.94 -16.44 -22.12
CA ILE A 158 -38.97 -17.38 -21.68
C ILE A 158 -39.68 -17.85 -22.95
N ASP A 159 -39.38 -19.07 -23.39
CA ASP A 159 -40.21 -19.77 -24.37
C ASP A 159 -41.46 -20.29 -23.66
N GLN A 160 -42.54 -19.49 -23.70
CA GLN A 160 -43.90 -19.97 -23.49
C GLN A 160 -44.53 -20.23 -24.86
N SER A 161 -44.24 -21.37 -25.47
CA SER A 161 -45.02 -21.87 -26.60
C SER A 161 -45.15 -23.40 -26.54
N GLY A 162 -46.08 -23.86 -25.70
CA GLY A 162 -46.36 -25.29 -25.53
C GLY A 162 -47.70 -25.56 -24.87
N ALA A 163 -48.76 -24.89 -25.32
CA ALA A 163 -50.13 -25.22 -24.92
C ALA A 163 -51.10 -24.98 -26.08
N THR A 164 -51.12 -25.89 -27.06
CA THR A 164 -52.25 -26.07 -27.97
C THR A 164 -52.36 -27.53 -28.43
N ASN A 165 -53.50 -28.12 -28.08
CA ASN A 165 -54.21 -29.24 -28.72
C ASN A 165 -53.54 -30.63 -28.83
N GLN A 166 -53.86 -31.50 -27.87
CA GLN A 166 -54.53 -32.80 -28.12
C GLN A 166 -55.49 -33.14 -26.97
#